data_AF-A0AAD3DG09-F1
#
_entry.id   AF-A0AAD3DG09-F1
#
_cell.length_a   1.000
_cell.length_b   1.000
_cell.length_c   1.000
_cell.angle_alpha   90.00
_cell.angle_beta   90.00
_cell.angle_gamma   90.00
#
_symmetry.space_group_name_H-M   'P 1'
#
loop_
_entity.id
_entity.type
_entity.pdbx_description
1 polymer ?
#
loop_
_entity_poly.entity_id
_entity_poly.type
_entity_poly.pdbx_seq_one_letter_code
_entity_poly.pdbx_strand_id
1 'polypeptide(L)'
;MSFKRKRETAFLLSDEDPDIFIKTADKDDLLPAHSKVLGLLSKVALDLPKAAVGSQTILDLSNVTLEGESVPVSGATVRLWLDCVYACIDSSRSIKLPNSLNDAKQLLLFADYAGTADVSLIKVAGALADNPRLSLTVPMGDQGRTVDLALSGSLYYLSSNNDLHHALMGNSLAQSGTLVSAADFLPRKEQFASSLCGLLEEWLYLAGRLELVPLVQRLLDFIHTQLFPGGLSICLAAMGSVFSPRVLHAMPRQLLLESFLRQHLGCRNHDVSFTAQEREVNMLTPLSAVWFGNPCKVSAAPLDNPAEPVMVLKKPSSVVDHLAYVSVGGLRPETSNRLMQEALSKALEEQ
;
A
#
# COMPACT_ATOMS: atom_id res chain seq x y z
N MET A 1 -5.36 51.10 -18.98
CA MET A 1 -5.46 50.70 -17.56
C MET A 1 -6.02 49.29 -17.51
N SER A 2 -5.24 48.31 -17.06
CA SER A 2 -5.66 46.92 -16.95
C SER A 2 -6.20 46.68 -15.55
N PHE A 3 -7.50 46.41 -15.43
CA PHE A 3 -8.11 45.98 -14.18
C PHE A 3 -7.61 44.56 -13.86
N LYS A 4 -6.59 44.45 -13.01
CA LYS A 4 -6.26 43.19 -12.35
C LYS A 4 -7.43 42.82 -11.45
N ARG A 5 -8.32 41.93 -11.94
CA ARG A 5 -9.34 41.27 -11.13
C ARG A 5 -8.62 40.54 -9.99
N LYS A 6 -8.70 41.06 -8.77
CA LYS A 6 -8.38 40.30 -7.55
C LYS A 6 -9.36 39.13 -7.53
N ARG A 7 -8.85 37.92 -7.75
CA ARG A 7 -9.62 36.69 -7.62
C ARG A 7 -9.80 36.47 -6.12
N GLU A 8 -10.90 36.94 -5.57
CA GLU A 8 -11.28 36.60 -4.21
C GLU A 8 -11.50 35.09 -4.15
N THR A 9 -10.78 34.43 -3.26
CA THR A 9 -10.89 33.00 -2.96
C THR A 9 -12.13 32.75 -2.08
N ALA A 10 -13.28 33.29 -2.49
CA ALA A 10 -14.55 32.92 -1.87
C ALA A 10 -14.91 31.52 -2.36
N PHE A 11 -15.27 30.64 -1.42
CA PHE A 11 -15.78 29.30 -1.73
C PHE A 11 -16.95 29.43 -2.69
N LEU A 12 -16.95 28.67 -3.79
CA LEU A 12 -17.87 28.84 -4.92
C LEU A 12 -19.36 28.64 -4.54
N LEU A 13 -19.63 28.12 -3.34
CA LEU A 13 -20.96 27.87 -2.77
C LEU A 13 -21.14 28.55 -1.40
N SER A 14 -20.39 29.59 -1.06
CA SER A 14 -20.57 30.31 0.22
C SER A 14 -21.96 30.92 0.38
N ASP A 15 -22.63 31.18 -0.74
CA ASP A 15 -23.90 31.89 -0.81
C ASP A 15 -25.08 30.96 -1.15
N GLU A 16 -24.84 29.64 -1.25
CA GLU A 16 -25.88 28.64 -1.53
C GLU A 16 -26.21 27.84 -0.26
N ASP A 17 -27.50 27.70 0.05
CA ASP A 17 -27.96 26.84 1.13
C ASP A 17 -27.89 25.35 0.74
N PRO A 18 -27.56 24.45 1.67
CA PRO A 18 -27.57 23.02 1.41
C PRO A 18 -28.99 22.50 1.14
N ASP A 19 -29.13 21.71 0.08
CA ASP A 19 -30.41 21.17 -0.41
C ASP A 19 -30.52 19.63 -0.29
N ILE A 20 -29.42 18.96 0.10
CA ILE A 20 -29.37 17.55 0.47
C ILE A 20 -28.95 17.42 1.94
N PHE A 21 -29.64 16.55 2.66
CA PHE A 21 -29.34 16.21 4.04
C PHE A 21 -29.08 14.71 4.16
N ILE A 22 -27.93 14.32 4.71
CA ILE A 22 -27.53 12.92 4.82
C ILE A 22 -27.73 12.48 6.27
N LYS A 23 -28.51 11.41 6.46
CA LYS A 23 -28.78 10.81 7.77
C LYS A 23 -27.87 9.59 7.96
N THR A 24 -27.19 9.48 9.09
CA THR A 24 -26.35 8.32 9.44
C THR A 24 -26.87 7.63 10.70
N ALA A 25 -26.40 6.41 10.99
CA ALA A 25 -26.91 5.60 12.10
C ALA A 25 -26.46 6.09 13.48
N ASP A 26 -25.30 6.74 13.53
CA ASP A 26 -24.60 7.14 14.75
C ASP A 26 -24.91 8.57 15.21
N LYS A 27 -25.66 9.34 14.41
CA LYS A 27 -25.98 10.75 14.70
C LYS A 27 -27.43 11.07 14.39
N ASP A 28 -28.05 11.80 15.32
CA ASP A 28 -29.36 12.40 15.12
C ASP A 28 -29.30 13.62 14.17
N ASP A 29 -28.13 14.27 14.10
CA ASP A 29 -27.90 15.43 13.24
C ASP A 29 -27.68 15.05 11.78
N LEU A 30 -28.42 15.68 10.88
CA LEU A 30 -28.27 15.53 9.45
C LEU A 30 -27.03 16.27 8.94
N LEU A 31 -26.23 15.60 8.11
CA LEU A 31 -25.07 16.21 7.46
C LEU A 31 -25.53 17.01 6.21
N PRO A 32 -25.27 18.32 6.15
CA PRO A 32 -25.68 19.14 5.00
C PRO A 32 -24.75 18.93 3.79
N ALA A 33 -25.33 18.89 2.59
CA ALA A 33 -24.62 18.80 1.33
C ALA A 33 -25.38 19.52 0.19
N HIS A 34 -24.70 19.69 -0.95
CA HIS A 34 -25.24 20.36 -2.13
C HIS A 34 -25.42 19.36 -3.27
N SER A 35 -26.63 19.26 -3.81
CA SER A 35 -26.98 18.39 -4.95
C SER A 35 -26.12 18.68 -6.17
N LYS A 36 -25.79 19.95 -6.43
CA LYS A 36 -24.91 20.37 -7.52
C LYS A 36 -23.50 19.77 -7.41
N VAL A 37 -22.99 19.59 -6.19
CA VAL A 37 -21.68 18.99 -5.94
C VAL A 37 -21.78 17.48 -6.05
N LEU A 38 -22.74 16.89 -5.33
CA LEU A 38 -22.84 15.44 -5.24
C LEU A 38 -23.28 14.82 -6.57
N GLY A 39 -24.15 15.46 -7.34
CA GLY A 39 -24.55 14.98 -8.67
C GLY A 39 -23.41 14.95 -9.69
N LEU A 40 -22.32 15.69 -9.48
CA LEU A 40 -21.13 15.63 -10.32
C LEU A 40 -20.14 14.54 -9.88
N LEU A 41 -20.15 14.17 -8.59
CA LEU A 41 -19.08 13.42 -7.95
C LEU A 41 -19.53 12.12 -7.28
N SER A 42 -20.82 11.81 -7.29
CA SER A 42 -21.41 10.58 -6.74
C SER A 42 -22.56 10.09 -7.62
N LYS A 43 -22.48 8.83 -8.06
CA LYS A 43 -23.57 8.17 -8.79
C LYS A 43 -24.82 8.02 -7.92
N VAL A 44 -24.65 7.63 -6.66
CA VAL A 44 -25.77 7.48 -5.72
C VAL A 44 -26.55 8.79 -5.55
N ALA A 45 -25.85 9.92 -5.45
CA ALA A 45 -26.51 11.22 -5.33
C ALA A 45 -27.14 11.70 -6.65
N LEU A 46 -26.57 11.33 -7.79
CA LEU A 46 -27.14 11.63 -9.11
C LEU A 46 -28.50 10.95 -9.30
N ASP A 47 -28.65 9.73 -8.78
CA ASP A 47 -29.85 8.90 -8.89
C ASP A 47 -30.93 9.25 -7.84
N LEU A 48 -30.68 10.23 -6.95
CA LEU A 48 -31.65 10.64 -5.95
C LEU A 48 -32.90 11.26 -6.60
N PRO A 49 -34.10 10.90 -6.12
CA PRO A 49 -35.32 11.54 -6.59
C PRO A 49 -35.28 13.03 -6.27
N LYS A 50 -35.49 13.86 -7.30
CA LYS A 50 -35.58 15.31 -7.11
C LYS A 50 -36.78 15.61 -6.23
N ALA A 51 -36.52 16.16 -5.05
CA ALA A 51 -37.55 16.58 -4.12
C ALA A 51 -38.49 17.61 -4.78
N ALA A 52 -39.77 17.60 -4.40
CA ALA A 52 -40.72 18.61 -4.82
C ALA A 52 -40.24 19.99 -4.33
N VAL A 53 -40.54 21.05 -5.10
CA VAL A 53 -40.13 22.42 -4.76
C VAL A 53 -40.52 22.76 -3.31
N GLY A 54 -39.52 23.03 -2.47
CA GLY A 54 -39.70 23.34 -1.04
C GLY A 54 -39.58 22.17 -0.06
N SER A 55 -39.31 20.94 -0.53
CA SER A 55 -39.03 19.79 0.35
C SER A 55 -37.53 19.47 0.40
N GLN A 56 -37.05 19.09 1.59
CA GLN A 56 -35.66 18.68 1.81
C GLN A 56 -35.42 17.29 1.21
N THR A 57 -34.34 17.12 0.44
CA THR A 57 -33.93 15.80 -0.03
C THR A 57 -33.12 15.11 1.07
N ILE A 58 -33.58 13.96 1.55
CA ILE A 58 -32.88 13.19 2.58
C ILE A 58 -32.27 11.93 1.96
N LEU A 59 -30.95 11.79 2.08
CA LEU A 59 -30.24 10.54 1.80
C LEU A 59 -30.08 9.77 3.11
N ASP A 60 -30.87 8.71 3.30
CA ASP A 60 -30.82 7.89 4.51
C ASP A 60 -29.80 6.74 4.40
N LEU A 61 -28.70 6.86 5.13
CA LEU A 61 -27.63 5.86 5.22
C LEU A 61 -27.65 5.08 6.54
N SER A 62 -28.69 5.24 7.37
CA SER A 62 -28.75 4.65 8.72
C SER A 62 -28.73 3.10 8.73
N ASN A 63 -29.09 2.47 7.62
CA ASN A 63 -29.08 1.02 7.47
C ASN A 63 -28.07 0.53 6.41
N VAL A 64 -27.15 1.40 5.96
CA VAL A 64 -26.15 1.05 4.95
C VAL A 64 -24.92 0.48 5.63
N THR A 65 -24.75 -0.83 5.51
CA THR A 65 -23.54 -1.56 5.96
C THR A 65 -22.62 -1.81 4.77
N LEU A 66 -21.35 -1.46 4.93
CA LEU A 66 -20.33 -1.64 3.89
C LEU A 66 -19.81 -3.08 3.86
N GLU A 67 -19.23 -3.47 2.73
CA GLU A 67 -18.65 -4.80 2.53
C GLU A 67 -17.64 -5.15 3.65
N GLY A 68 -17.87 -6.26 4.34
CA GLY A 68 -16.99 -6.74 5.42
C GLY A 68 -17.16 -6.02 6.77
N GLU A 69 -18.04 -5.03 6.86
CA GLU A 69 -18.35 -4.33 8.10
C GLU A 69 -19.58 -4.94 8.80
N SER A 70 -19.64 -4.83 10.13
CA SER A 70 -20.76 -5.30 10.94
C SER A 70 -21.69 -4.18 11.43
N VAL A 71 -21.27 -2.93 11.24
CA VAL A 71 -21.96 -1.73 11.72
C VAL A 71 -22.25 -0.81 10.51
N PRO A 72 -23.39 -0.08 10.51
CA PRO A 72 -23.67 0.90 9.47
C PRO A 72 -22.60 1.99 9.35
N VAL A 73 -22.52 2.63 8.18
CA VAL A 73 -21.56 3.70 7.91
C VAL A 73 -21.72 4.85 8.91
N SER A 74 -20.59 5.25 9.50
CA SER A 74 -20.57 6.35 10.47
C SER A 74 -20.65 7.72 9.80
N GLY A 75 -21.23 8.69 10.51
CA GLY A 75 -21.23 10.10 10.10
C GLY A 75 -19.84 10.71 10.04
N ALA A 76 -18.84 10.13 10.72
CA ALA A 76 -17.44 10.53 10.59
C ALA A 76 -16.88 10.14 9.20
N THR A 77 -17.14 8.92 8.75
CA THR A 77 -16.73 8.42 7.43
C THR A 77 -17.40 9.23 6.32
N VAL A 78 -18.71 9.47 6.41
CA VAL A 78 -19.46 10.29 5.44
C VAL A 78 -18.92 11.71 5.38
N ARG A 79 -18.61 12.32 6.54
CA ARG A 79 -18.03 13.67 6.58
C ARG A 79 -16.65 13.73 5.94
N LEU A 80 -15.78 12.77 6.21
CA LEU A 80 -14.47 12.69 5.58
C LEU A 80 -14.58 12.51 4.06
N TRP A 81 -15.53 11.71 3.60
CA TRP A 81 -15.85 11.58 2.18
C TRP A 81 -16.33 12.90 1.58
N LEU A 82 -17.26 13.60 2.24
CA LEU A 82 -17.70 14.94 1.81
C LEU A 82 -16.50 15.90 1.72
N ASP A 83 -15.59 15.91 2.69
CA ASP A 83 -14.40 16.76 2.63
C ASP A 83 -13.54 16.47 1.40
N CYS A 84 -13.37 15.20 1.02
CA CYS A 84 -12.66 14.79 -0.20
C CYS A 84 -13.37 15.27 -1.48
N VAL A 85 -14.68 15.07 -1.54
CA VAL A 85 -15.52 15.47 -2.68
C VAL A 85 -15.51 17.00 -2.83
N TYR A 86 -15.65 17.75 -1.75
CA TYR A 86 -15.66 19.21 -1.80
C TYR A 86 -14.28 19.80 -2.09
N ALA A 87 -13.20 19.15 -1.68
CA ALA A 87 -11.84 19.54 -2.07
C ALA A 87 -11.58 19.39 -3.60
N CYS A 88 -12.48 18.72 -4.34
CA CYS A 88 -12.46 18.74 -5.79
C CYS A 88 -12.86 20.08 -6.38
N ILE A 89 -13.78 20.78 -5.71
CA ILE A 89 -14.40 22.03 -6.16
C ILE A 89 -13.72 23.23 -5.51
N ASP A 90 -13.29 23.07 -4.26
CA ASP A 90 -12.63 24.09 -3.47
C ASP A 90 -11.23 23.65 -3.08
N SER A 91 -10.24 24.18 -3.80
CA SER A 91 -8.83 23.91 -3.54
C SER A 91 -8.33 24.49 -2.21
N SER A 92 -9.09 25.37 -1.55
CA SER A 92 -8.74 25.89 -0.22
C SER A 92 -9.01 24.87 0.90
N ARG A 93 -9.85 23.87 0.65
CA ARG A 93 -10.10 22.77 1.60
C ARG A 93 -8.94 21.79 1.58
N SER A 94 -8.19 21.74 2.68
CA SER A 94 -7.18 20.70 2.89
C SER A 94 -7.85 19.38 3.26
N ILE A 95 -7.61 18.33 2.47
CA ILE A 95 -8.03 16.98 2.82
C ILE A 95 -7.08 16.45 3.91
N LYS A 96 -7.63 16.02 5.05
CA LYS A 96 -6.86 15.35 6.11
C LYS A 96 -7.20 13.88 6.12
N LEU A 97 -6.44 13.10 5.36
CA LEU A 97 -6.60 11.65 5.33
C LEU A 97 -5.93 10.99 6.54
N PRO A 98 -6.43 9.82 6.98
CA PRO A 98 -5.77 9.03 8.02
C PRO A 98 -4.34 8.61 7.63
N ASN A 99 -3.52 8.35 8.65
CA ASN A 99 -2.17 7.83 8.46
C ASN A 99 -2.11 6.29 8.46
N SER A 100 -3.20 5.60 8.79
CA SER A 100 -3.28 4.14 8.68
C SER A 100 -4.24 3.78 7.56
N LEU A 101 -3.86 2.78 6.76
CA LEU A 101 -4.76 2.18 5.79
C LEU A 101 -6.01 1.63 6.47
N ASN A 102 -5.88 0.97 7.63
CA ASN A 102 -7.01 0.42 8.37
C ASN A 102 -8.08 1.50 8.66
N ASP A 103 -7.66 2.70 9.04
CA ASP A 103 -8.56 3.84 9.28
C ASP A 103 -9.15 4.43 7.98
N ALA A 104 -8.42 4.32 6.87
CA ALA A 104 -8.88 4.76 5.55
C ALA A 104 -9.83 3.76 4.86
N LYS A 105 -9.92 2.51 5.36
CA LYS A 105 -10.71 1.43 4.71
C LYS A 105 -12.17 1.81 4.54
N GLN A 106 -12.81 2.27 5.61
CA GLN A 106 -14.23 2.65 5.58
C GLN A 106 -14.50 3.81 4.62
N LEU A 107 -13.57 4.78 4.51
CA LEU A 107 -13.68 5.88 3.55
C LEU A 107 -13.72 5.35 2.11
N LEU A 108 -12.82 4.43 1.76
CA LEU A 108 -12.72 3.91 0.40
C LEU A 108 -13.86 2.95 0.06
N LEU A 109 -14.28 2.10 0.99
CA LEU A 109 -15.48 1.27 0.84
C LEU A 109 -16.73 2.14 0.65
N PHE A 110 -16.86 3.24 1.40
CA PHE A 110 -17.97 4.16 1.20
C PHE A 110 -17.87 4.91 -0.13
N ALA A 111 -16.66 5.29 -0.54
CA ALA A 111 -16.45 5.94 -1.83
C ALA A 111 -16.86 5.03 -3.00
N ASP A 112 -16.59 3.73 -2.89
CA ASP A 112 -17.05 2.71 -3.83
C ASP A 112 -18.59 2.60 -3.85
N TYR A 113 -19.20 2.43 -2.67
CA TYR A 113 -20.66 2.39 -2.52
C TYR A 113 -21.34 3.64 -3.11
N ALA A 114 -20.81 4.82 -2.84
CA ALA A 114 -21.34 6.09 -3.33
C ALA A 114 -21.13 6.28 -4.84
N GLY A 115 -20.38 5.39 -5.51
CA GLY A 115 -19.99 5.53 -6.91
C GLY A 115 -19.24 6.84 -7.14
N THR A 116 -18.22 7.10 -6.31
CA THR A 116 -17.46 8.34 -6.32
C THR A 116 -16.73 8.53 -7.65
N ALA A 117 -16.78 9.73 -8.22
CA ALA A 117 -16.15 10.02 -9.51
C ALA A 117 -14.61 9.95 -9.44
N ASP A 118 -14.01 9.51 -10.54
CA ASP A 118 -12.56 9.26 -10.69
C ASP A 118 -11.71 10.48 -10.29
N VAL A 119 -12.16 11.69 -10.63
CA VAL A 119 -11.42 12.93 -10.28
C VAL A 119 -11.21 13.09 -8.77
N SER A 120 -12.18 12.65 -7.96
CA SER A 120 -12.09 12.68 -6.50
C SER A 120 -11.22 11.52 -6.00
N LEU A 121 -11.39 10.33 -6.57
CA LEU A 121 -10.59 9.16 -6.23
C LEU A 121 -9.11 9.34 -6.55
N ILE A 122 -8.75 9.99 -7.66
CA ILE A 122 -7.36 10.33 -8.03
C ILE A 122 -6.72 11.23 -6.98
N LYS A 123 -7.46 12.25 -6.47
CA LYS A 123 -6.96 13.14 -5.41
C LYS A 123 -6.73 12.37 -4.11
N VAL A 124 -7.65 11.50 -3.72
CA VAL A 124 -7.51 10.64 -2.54
C VAL A 124 -6.33 9.68 -2.70
N ALA A 125 -6.21 9.03 -3.86
CA ALA A 125 -5.11 8.11 -4.15
C ALA A 125 -3.76 8.80 -4.08
N GLY A 126 -3.62 9.98 -4.69
CA GLY A 126 -2.40 10.79 -4.60
C GLY A 126 -2.09 11.19 -3.16
N ALA A 127 -3.06 11.71 -2.41
CA ALA A 127 -2.87 12.11 -1.02
C ALA A 127 -2.49 10.94 -0.10
N LEU A 128 -3.04 9.74 -0.30
CA LEU A 128 -2.61 8.53 0.41
C LEU A 128 -1.21 8.11 -0.02
N ALA A 129 -0.94 8.02 -1.33
CA ALA A 129 0.34 7.57 -1.87
C ALA A 129 1.51 8.50 -1.50
N ASP A 130 1.28 9.81 -1.43
CA ASP A 130 2.29 10.80 -1.07
C ASP A 130 2.49 10.93 0.45
N ASN A 131 1.62 10.35 1.29
CA ASN A 131 1.74 10.47 2.74
C ASN A 131 2.91 9.61 3.27
N PRO A 132 4.06 10.18 3.68
CA PRO A 132 5.21 9.39 4.11
C PRO A 132 4.96 8.59 5.40
N ARG A 133 3.92 8.93 6.15
CA ARG A 133 3.53 8.27 7.41
C ARG A 133 2.47 7.19 7.22
N LEU A 134 2.06 6.90 5.98
CA LEU A 134 1.06 5.88 5.72
C LEU A 134 1.55 4.50 6.18
N SER A 135 0.78 3.88 7.07
CA SER A 135 1.06 2.57 7.65
C SER A 135 -0.05 1.56 7.40
N LEU A 136 0.30 0.28 7.56
CA LEU A 136 -0.61 -0.85 7.61
C LEU A 136 -0.51 -1.50 8.99
N THR A 137 -1.64 -1.57 9.70
CA THR A 137 -1.71 -2.18 11.04
C THR A 137 -1.99 -3.67 10.88
N VAL A 138 -1.01 -4.49 11.25
CA VAL A 138 -1.05 -5.96 11.11
C VAL A 138 -1.31 -6.62 12.47
N PRO A 139 -2.33 -7.49 12.60
CA PRO A 139 -2.55 -8.23 13.83
C PRO A 139 -1.47 -9.30 14.04
N MET A 140 -0.96 -9.38 15.27
CA MET A 140 -0.10 -10.46 15.75
C MET A 140 -0.93 -11.54 16.46
N GLY A 141 -1.86 -12.12 15.71
CA GLY A 141 -2.75 -13.18 16.19
C GLY A 141 -3.80 -12.75 17.21
N ASP A 142 -4.28 -13.72 17.99
CA ASP A 142 -5.61 -13.65 18.62
C ASP A 142 -5.69 -12.78 19.90
N GLN A 143 -4.59 -12.13 20.30
CA GLN A 143 -4.51 -11.36 21.54
C GLN A 143 -4.67 -9.85 21.37
N GLY A 144 -5.19 -9.39 20.22
CA GLY A 144 -5.40 -7.96 19.95
C GLY A 144 -4.12 -7.12 19.87
N ARG A 145 -2.94 -7.76 19.86
CA ARG A 145 -1.67 -7.08 19.62
C ARG A 145 -1.53 -6.79 18.13
N THR A 146 -1.07 -5.60 17.79
CA THR A 146 -0.86 -5.19 16.40
C THR A 146 0.53 -4.60 16.22
N VAL A 147 1.01 -4.58 14.98
CA VAL A 147 2.25 -3.92 14.56
C VAL A 147 1.93 -3.01 13.39
N ASP A 148 2.33 -1.74 13.49
CA ASP A 148 2.20 -0.78 12.40
C ASP A 148 3.42 -0.82 11.50
N LEU A 149 3.20 -1.18 10.23
CA LEU A 149 4.23 -1.21 9.20
C LEU A 149 4.08 0.01 8.29
N ALA A 150 5.06 0.90 8.28
CA ALA A 150 5.14 2.00 7.34
C ALA A 150 5.33 1.46 5.91
N LEU A 151 4.50 1.92 4.98
CA LEU A 151 4.51 1.46 3.60
C LEU A 151 5.66 2.04 2.77
N SER A 152 6.42 2.98 3.33
CA SER A 152 7.54 3.62 2.63
C SER A 152 8.69 3.93 3.57
N GLY A 153 9.90 3.91 3.01
CA GLY A 153 11.12 4.27 3.75
C GLY A 153 11.51 3.29 4.84
N SER A 154 10.82 2.14 4.97
CA SER A 154 11.09 1.14 6.00
C SER A 154 11.25 -0.26 5.41
N LEU A 155 12.25 -0.96 5.90
CA LEU A 155 12.52 -2.37 5.64
C LEU A 155 12.25 -3.15 6.92
N TYR A 156 11.47 -4.23 6.81
CA TYR A 156 11.12 -5.11 7.92
C TYR A 156 11.67 -6.51 7.67
N TYR A 157 12.39 -7.04 8.66
CA TYR A 157 13.09 -8.32 8.52
C TYR A 157 13.21 -9.05 9.85
N LEU A 158 13.45 -10.36 9.78
CA LEU A 158 13.72 -11.20 10.93
C LEU A 158 15.22 -11.28 11.19
N SER A 159 15.65 -11.09 12.44
CA SER A 159 17.05 -11.33 12.83
C SER A 159 17.36 -12.83 12.84
N SER A 160 18.65 -13.18 12.97
CA SER A 160 19.07 -14.56 13.23
C SER A 160 18.45 -15.16 14.51
N ASN A 161 18.04 -14.30 15.45
CA ASN A 161 17.39 -14.69 16.69
C ASN A 161 15.85 -14.74 16.55
N ASN A 162 15.31 -14.49 15.36
CA ASN A 162 13.87 -14.36 15.05
C ASN A 162 13.17 -13.17 15.69
N ASP A 163 13.90 -12.13 16.07
CA ASP A 163 13.29 -10.84 16.40
C ASP A 163 12.76 -10.18 15.12
N LEU A 164 11.62 -9.48 15.21
CA LEU A 164 11.15 -8.63 14.12
C LEU A 164 11.84 -7.26 14.24
N HIS A 165 12.62 -6.90 13.23
CA HIS A 165 13.32 -5.63 13.14
C HIS A 165 12.74 -4.73 12.06
N HIS A 166 12.96 -3.43 12.22
CA HIS A 166 12.82 -2.45 11.16
C HIS A 166 14.14 -1.71 10.93
N ALA A 167 14.38 -1.27 9.70
CA ALA A 167 15.47 -0.38 9.33
C ALA A 167 14.95 0.73 8.40
N LEU A 168 15.33 1.98 8.68
CA LEU A 168 15.00 3.11 7.81
C LEU A 168 15.90 3.12 6.56
N MET A 169 15.28 3.24 5.38
CA MET A 169 15.98 3.31 4.10
C MET A 169 16.47 4.74 3.81
N GLY A 170 17.72 4.90 3.36
CA GLY A 170 18.24 6.17 2.84
C GLY A 170 19.22 6.95 3.72
N ASN A 171 19.56 6.47 4.93
CA ASN A 171 20.61 7.07 5.77
C ASN A 171 21.83 6.14 5.87
N SER A 172 23.05 6.70 5.75
CA SER A 172 24.32 5.94 5.82
C SER A 172 24.58 5.27 7.18
N LEU A 173 23.80 5.66 8.20
CA LEU A 173 23.66 4.99 9.48
C LEU A 173 22.21 4.53 9.59
N ALA A 174 21.88 3.39 8.98
CA ALA A 174 20.54 2.82 9.07
C ALA A 174 20.17 2.67 10.56
N GLN A 175 19.23 3.49 11.04
CA GLN A 175 18.66 3.31 12.36
C GLN A 175 17.82 2.04 12.29
N SER A 176 18.36 0.97 12.86
CA SER A 176 17.66 -0.30 13.00
C SER A 176 17.15 -0.45 14.42
N GLY A 177 15.89 -0.85 14.58
CA GLY A 177 15.29 -1.10 15.89
C GLY A 177 14.55 -2.43 15.93
N THR A 178 14.55 -3.08 17.08
CA THR A 178 13.67 -4.23 17.34
C THR A 178 12.25 -3.72 17.52
N LEU A 179 11.32 -4.18 16.68
CA LEU A 179 9.89 -3.91 16.83
C LEU A 179 9.25 -4.89 17.80
N VAL A 180 9.57 -6.17 17.66
CA VAL A 180 9.01 -7.25 18.47
C VAL A 180 10.11 -8.25 18.80
N SER A 181 10.22 -8.61 20.07
CA SER A 181 11.19 -9.60 20.54
C SER A 181 10.87 -10.99 19.99
N ALA A 182 11.88 -11.84 19.85
CA ALA A 182 11.72 -13.22 19.41
C ALA A 182 10.77 -14.02 20.32
N ALA A 183 10.80 -13.77 21.63
CA ALA A 183 9.91 -14.43 22.59
C ALA A 183 8.43 -14.15 22.30
N ASP A 184 8.12 -12.93 21.84
CA ASP A 184 6.78 -12.53 21.45
C ASP A 184 6.44 -12.91 20.00
N PHE A 185 7.41 -12.83 19.09
CA PHE A 185 7.18 -12.98 17.65
C PHE A 185 7.17 -14.45 17.19
N LEU A 186 8.10 -15.28 17.67
CA LEU A 186 8.31 -16.65 17.17
C LEU A 186 7.03 -17.51 17.22
N PRO A 187 6.23 -17.51 18.32
CA PRO A 187 5.00 -18.32 18.37
C PRO A 187 3.93 -17.88 17.37
N ARG A 188 4.06 -16.66 16.80
CA ARG A 188 3.06 -16.00 15.96
C ARG A 188 3.56 -15.75 14.53
N LYS A 189 4.79 -16.16 14.21
CA LYS A 189 5.47 -15.84 12.94
C LYS A 189 4.65 -16.21 11.70
N GLU A 190 4.10 -17.42 11.67
CA GLU A 190 3.31 -17.91 10.53
C GLU A 190 1.97 -17.17 10.43
N GLN A 191 1.28 -16.98 11.56
CA GLN A 191 0.03 -16.23 11.61
C GLN A 191 0.24 -14.78 11.18
N PHE A 192 1.32 -14.14 11.64
CA PHE A 192 1.69 -12.78 11.24
C PHE A 192 1.93 -12.68 9.73
N ALA A 193 2.70 -13.60 9.14
CA ALA A 193 2.95 -13.61 7.70
C ALA A 193 1.65 -13.79 6.91
N SER A 194 0.77 -14.68 7.37
CA SER A 194 -0.55 -14.90 6.77
C SER A 194 -1.44 -13.67 6.88
N SER A 195 -1.53 -13.03 8.06
CA SER A 195 -2.30 -11.82 8.29
C SER A 195 -1.79 -10.63 7.46
N LEU A 196 -0.48 -10.45 7.37
CA LEU A 196 0.13 -9.43 6.52
C LEU A 196 -0.23 -9.66 5.04
N CYS A 197 -0.06 -10.87 4.54
CA CYS A 197 -0.35 -11.19 3.15
C CYS A 197 -1.85 -11.07 2.83
N GLY A 198 -2.73 -11.48 3.75
CA GLY A 198 -4.18 -11.30 3.62
C GLY A 198 -4.59 -9.83 3.59
N LEU A 199 -4.01 -9.00 4.47
CA LEU A 199 -4.27 -7.56 4.44
C LEU A 199 -3.76 -6.90 3.14
N LEU A 200 -2.57 -7.28 2.67
CA LEU A 200 -2.03 -6.77 1.40
C LEU A 200 -2.90 -7.18 0.21
N GLU A 201 -3.41 -8.41 0.20
CA GLU A 201 -4.36 -8.91 -0.79
C GLU A 201 -5.65 -8.08 -0.79
N GLU A 202 -6.27 -7.88 0.37
CA GLU A 202 -7.49 -7.09 0.51
C GLU A 202 -7.29 -5.65 0.01
N TRP A 203 -6.16 -5.05 0.36
CA TRP A 203 -5.82 -3.69 -0.03
C TRP A 203 -5.52 -3.55 -1.51
N LEU A 204 -4.81 -4.50 -2.11
CA LEU A 204 -4.57 -4.52 -3.55
C LEU A 204 -5.88 -4.70 -4.32
N TYR A 205 -6.78 -5.56 -3.84
CA TYR A 205 -8.09 -5.76 -4.45
C TYR A 205 -8.94 -4.48 -4.38
N LEU A 206 -9.09 -3.87 -3.20
CA LEU A 206 -9.89 -2.66 -3.01
C LEU A 206 -9.32 -1.48 -3.81
N ALA A 207 -8.00 -1.24 -3.72
CA ALA A 207 -7.34 -0.16 -4.44
C ALA A 207 -7.38 -0.37 -5.96
N GLY A 208 -7.26 -1.61 -6.42
CA GLY A 208 -7.40 -1.97 -7.84
C GLY A 208 -8.83 -1.75 -8.35
N ARG A 209 -9.84 -2.22 -7.62
CA ARG A 209 -11.27 -2.06 -7.94
C ARG A 209 -11.67 -0.60 -8.09
N LEU A 210 -11.11 0.26 -7.25
CA LEU A 210 -11.31 1.72 -7.26
C LEU A 210 -10.35 2.47 -8.21
N GLU A 211 -9.54 1.76 -8.98
CA GLU A 211 -8.53 2.32 -9.89
C GLU A 211 -7.54 3.31 -9.22
N LEU A 212 -7.22 3.10 -7.93
CA LEU A 212 -6.31 3.94 -7.14
C LEU A 212 -4.85 3.60 -7.45
N VAL A 213 -4.43 3.83 -8.69
CA VAL A 213 -3.13 3.39 -9.21
C VAL A 213 -1.94 3.80 -8.32
N PRO A 214 -1.80 5.06 -7.87
CA PRO A 214 -0.67 5.45 -7.02
C PRO A 214 -0.59 4.63 -5.73
N LEU A 215 -1.74 4.28 -5.15
CA LEU A 215 -1.80 3.45 -3.95
C LEU A 215 -1.44 2.00 -4.25
N VAL A 216 -1.92 1.44 -5.37
CA VAL A 216 -1.54 0.09 -5.81
C VAL A 216 -0.03 0.00 -6.04
N GLN A 217 0.56 0.98 -6.73
CA GLN A 217 2.02 1.06 -6.92
C GLN A 217 2.76 1.06 -5.58
N ARG A 218 2.31 1.89 -4.64
CA ARG A 218 2.92 1.97 -3.31
C ARG A 218 2.84 0.65 -2.53
N LEU A 219 1.72 -0.07 -2.62
CA LEU A 219 1.56 -1.38 -2.00
C LEU A 219 2.50 -2.42 -2.64
N LEU A 220 2.62 -2.41 -3.97
CA LEU A 220 3.55 -3.28 -4.71
C LEU A 220 5.00 -2.97 -4.37
N ASP A 221 5.37 -1.70 -4.26
CA ASP A 221 6.72 -1.27 -3.86
C ASP A 221 7.03 -1.72 -2.43
N PHE A 222 6.08 -1.59 -1.51
CA PHE A 222 6.21 -2.14 -0.16
C PHE A 222 6.46 -3.64 -0.20
N ILE A 223 5.63 -4.40 -0.94
CA ILE A 223 5.78 -5.85 -1.12
C ILE A 223 7.18 -6.19 -1.63
N HIS A 224 7.59 -5.58 -2.75
CA HIS A 224 8.91 -5.83 -3.35
C HIS A 224 10.05 -5.52 -2.38
N THR A 225 9.90 -4.47 -1.57
CA THR A 225 10.86 -4.10 -0.53
C THR A 225 10.98 -5.14 0.58
N GLN A 226 9.96 -5.97 0.83
CA GLN A 226 10.00 -7.01 1.88
C GLN A 226 10.43 -8.40 1.35
N LEU A 227 10.64 -8.55 0.04
CA LEU A 227 10.99 -9.82 -0.59
C LEU A 227 12.51 -10.03 -0.66
N PHE A 228 13.01 -10.81 0.30
CA PHE A 228 14.40 -11.28 0.35
C PHE A 228 14.44 -12.80 0.38
N PRO A 229 15.46 -13.42 -0.23
CA PRO A 229 15.67 -14.85 -0.10
C PRO A 229 15.98 -15.24 1.36
N GLY A 230 15.62 -16.48 1.71
CA GLY A 230 15.87 -17.07 3.02
C GLY A 230 14.78 -16.78 4.07
N GLY A 231 14.99 -17.23 5.30
CA GLY A 231 14.02 -17.13 6.40
C GLY A 231 13.87 -15.74 7.04
N LEU A 232 14.43 -14.70 6.42
CA LEU A 232 14.50 -13.33 6.95
C LEU A 232 13.32 -12.44 6.51
N SER A 233 12.64 -12.78 5.41
CA SER A 233 11.47 -12.04 4.94
C SER A 233 10.27 -12.27 5.86
N ILE A 234 9.50 -11.20 6.08
CA ILE A 234 8.30 -11.22 6.93
C ILE A 234 7.05 -11.73 6.21
N CYS A 235 7.07 -11.80 4.87
CA CYS A 235 5.90 -12.16 4.06
C CYS A 235 6.16 -13.28 3.04
N LEU A 236 7.43 -13.66 2.78
CA LEU A 236 7.78 -14.63 1.73
C LEU A 236 7.01 -15.96 1.84
N ALA A 237 6.83 -16.47 3.06
CA ALA A 237 6.18 -17.76 3.29
C ALA A 237 4.70 -17.80 2.86
N ALA A 238 4.00 -16.66 2.90
CA ALA A 238 2.59 -16.53 2.54
C ALA A 238 2.36 -15.73 1.26
N MET A 239 3.42 -15.39 0.53
CA MET A 239 3.35 -14.44 -0.60
C MET A 239 2.43 -14.91 -1.74
N GLY A 240 2.26 -16.23 -1.92
CA GLY A 240 1.36 -16.81 -2.91
C GLY A 240 -0.14 -16.60 -2.63
N SER A 241 -0.53 -15.97 -1.50
CA SER A 241 -1.91 -15.54 -1.26
C SER A 241 -2.17 -14.08 -1.64
N VAL A 242 -1.14 -13.24 -1.79
CA VAL A 242 -1.30 -11.80 -2.04
C VAL A 242 -1.87 -11.51 -3.43
N PHE A 243 -1.47 -12.30 -4.43
CA PHE A 243 -1.93 -12.15 -5.82
C PHE A 243 -3.05 -13.16 -6.12
N SER A 244 -4.16 -13.02 -5.40
CA SER A 244 -5.37 -13.82 -5.64
C SER A 244 -5.98 -13.53 -7.02
N PRO A 245 -6.85 -14.41 -7.55
CA PRO A 245 -7.54 -14.16 -8.81
C PRO A 245 -8.31 -12.83 -8.83
N ARG A 246 -9.00 -12.48 -7.73
CA ARG A 246 -9.71 -11.20 -7.62
C ARG A 246 -8.77 -9.98 -7.66
N VAL A 247 -7.58 -10.08 -7.05
CA VAL A 247 -6.56 -9.02 -7.13
C VAL A 247 -6.10 -8.84 -8.58
N LEU A 248 -5.83 -9.94 -9.29
CA LEU A 248 -5.38 -9.88 -10.68
C LEU A 248 -6.47 -9.31 -11.61
N HIS A 249 -7.73 -9.65 -11.38
CA HIS A 249 -8.86 -9.09 -12.13
C HIS A 249 -9.08 -7.60 -11.87
N ALA A 250 -8.88 -7.16 -10.63
CA ALA A 250 -9.02 -5.76 -10.24
C ALA A 250 -7.76 -4.92 -10.52
N MET A 251 -6.64 -5.53 -10.87
CA MET A 251 -5.36 -4.83 -11.04
C MET A 251 -5.46 -3.80 -12.18
N PRO A 252 -5.02 -2.54 -11.98
CA PRO A 252 -5.03 -1.54 -13.03
C PRO A 252 -4.23 -2.00 -14.25
N ARG A 253 -4.84 -1.93 -15.44
CA ARG A 253 -4.25 -2.43 -16.71
C ARG A 253 -2.86 -1.87 -16.96
N GLN A 254 -2.63 -0.61 -16.62
CA GLN A 254 -1.33 0.03 -16.79
C GLN A 254 -0.22 -0.62 -15.96
N LEU A 255 -0.52 -1.14 -14.77
CA LEU A 255 0.45 -1.84 -13.93
C LEU A 255 0.69 -3.27 -14.39
N LEU A 256 -0.36 -3.94 -14.91
CA LEU A 256 -0.20 -5.25 -15.56
C LEU A 256 0.67 -5.13 -16.81
N LEU A 257 0.42 -4.12 -17.64
CA LEU A 257 1.23 -3.82 -18.82
C LEU A 257 2.65 -3.40 -18.44
N GLU A 258 2.81 -2.54 -17.44
CA GLU A 258 4.13 -2.16 -16.94
C GLU A 258 4.91 -3.39 -16.43
N SER A 259 4.27 -4.27 -15.68
CA SER A 259 4.89 -5.51 -15.18
C SER A 259 5.25 -6.45 -16.32
N PHE A 260 4.35 -6.62 -17.29
CA PHE A 260 4.59 -7.40 -18.51
C PHE A 260 5.75 -6.81 -19.34
N LEU A 261 5.80 -5.50 -19.51
CA LEU A 261 6.88 -4.80 -20.21
C LEU A 261 8.18 -4.85 -19.41
N ARG A 262 8.17 -4.73 -18.08
CA ARG A 262 9.35 -4.97 -17.24
C ARG A 262 9.83 -6.42 -17.36
N GLN A 263 8.92 -7.39 -17.48
CA GLN A 263 9.27 -8.79 -17.65
C GLN A 263 9.71 -9.16 -19.09
N HIS A 264 9.32 -8.40 -20.12
CA HIS A 264 9.65 -8.74 -21.51
C HIS A 264 10.61 -7.78 -22.20
N LEU A 265 10.61 -6.51 -21.80
CA LEU A 265 11.60 -5.49 -22.19
C LEU A 265 12.70 -5.36 -21.13
N GLY A 266 12.36 -5.52 -19.85
CA GLY A 266 13.30 -5.45 -18.72
C GLY A 266 13.89 -6.79 -18.27
N CYS A 267 13.57 -7.91 -18.92
CA CYS A 267 14.32 -9.17 -18.81
C CYS A 267 15.40 -9.31 -19.90
N ARG A 268 16.24 -8.30 -20.04
CA ARG A 268 17.60 -8.61 -19.63
C ARG A 268 17.62 -8.21 -18.18
N ASN A 269 17.78 -9.18 -17.26
CA ASN A 269 18.41 -8.89 -15.96
C ASN A 269 19.50 -7.88 -16.29
N HIS A 270 19.28 -6.60 -16.00
CA HIS A 270 20.38 -5.69 -15.95
C HIS A 270 21.01 -6.13 -14.65
N ASP A 271 21.80 -7.20 -14.75
CA ASP A 271 22.92 -7.42 -13.87
C ASP A 271 23.60 -6.07 -13.88
N VAL A 272 23.29 -5.25 -12.89
CA VAL A 272 24.09 -4.08 -12.65
C VAL A 272 25.31 -4.67 -12.00
N SER A 273 26.20 -5.17 -12.86
CA SER A 273 27.45 -5.80 -12.52
C SER A 273 28.42 -4.67 -12.27
N PHE A 274 28.61 -4.36 -10.99
CA PHE A 274 29.65 -3.42 -10.61
C PHE A 274 30.93 -4.21 -10.39
N THR A 275 31.99 -3.83 -11.10
CA THR A 275 33.33 -4.35 -10.88
C THR A 275 34.11 -3.36 -10.03
N ALA A 276 34.41 -3.76 -8.80
CA ALA A 276 35.32 -3.02 -7.93
C ALA A 276 36.29 -4.02 -7.32
N GLN A 277 37.59 -3.79 -7.54
CA GLN A 277 38.67 -4.64 -7.02
C GLN A 277 38.52 -6.14 -7.38
N GLU A 278 38.35 -6.44 -8.67
CA GLU A 278 38.34 -7.81 -9.22
C GLU A 278 37.18 -8.71 -8.76
N ARG A 279 36.09 -8.15 -8.24
CA ARG A 279 34.84 -8.87 -7.95
C ARG A 279 33.66 -8.25 -8.69
N GLU A 280 32.78 -9.13 -9.16
CA GLU A 280 31.52 -8.80 -9.84
C GLU A 280 30.36 -8.92 -8.84
N VAL A 281 29.67 -7.80 -8.59
CA VAL A 281 28.44 -7.77 -7.77
C VAL A 281 27.26 -7.61 -8.71
N ASN A 282 26.42 -8.64 -8.83
CA ASN A 282 25.23 -8.60 -9.67
C ASN A 282 24.02 -8.23 -8.83
N MET A 283 23.49 -7.03 -9.10
CA MET A 283 22.24 -6.57 -8.50
C MET A 283 21.09 -6.87 -9.45
N LEU A 284 20.08 -7.57 -8.94
CA LEU A 284 18.94 -8.03 -9.74
C LEU A 284 17.88 -6.95 -9.98
N THR A 285 17.89 -5.85 -9.22
CA THR A 285 17.04 -4.68 -9.51
C THR A 285 17.75 -3.34 -9.23
N PRO A 286 17.40 -2.25 -9.93
CA PRO A 286 17.92 -0.91 -9.65
C PRO A 286 17.60 -0.40 -8.24
N LEU A 287 16.48 -0.84 -7.64
CA LEU A 287 16.10 -0.53 -6.26
C LEU A 287 17.10 -1.12 -5.24
N SER A 288 17.70 -2.27 -5.57
CA SER A 288 18.76 -2.92 -4.79
C SER A 288 20.06 -2.11 -4.74
N ALA A 289 20.35 -1.35 -5.81
CA ALA A 289 21.59 -0.58 -5.96
C ALA A 289 21.63 0.69 -5.11
N VAL A 290 20.46 1.25 -4.80
CA VAL A 290 20.33 2.45 -3.96
C VAL A 290 20.79 2.19 -2.51
N TRP A 291 20.79 0.93 -2.06
CA TRP A 291 21.14 0.56 -0.69
C TRP A 291 22.65 0.63 -0.39
N PHE A 292 23.51 0.47 -1.40
CA PHE A 292 24.96 0.41 -1.24
C PHE A 292 25.65 1.74 -1.55
N GLY A 293 25.13 2.86 -1.04
CA GLY A 293 25.60 4.22 -1.30
C GLY A 293 27.06 4.59 -0.93
N ASN A 294 28.04 3.68 -1.08
CA ASN A 294 29.48 3.95 -1.15
C ASN A 294 30.25 2.76 -1.80
N PRO A 295 31.42 3.01 -2.43
CA PRO A 295 32.14 2.00 -3.22
C PRO A 295 32.80 0.96 -2.31
N CYS A 296 32.21 -0.23 -2.21
CA CYS A 296 32.79 -1.34 -1.46
C CYS A 296 34.09 -1.85 -2.12
N LYS A 297 35.17 -1.87 -1.32
CA LYS A 297 36.47 -2.48 -1.63
C LYS A 297 36.54 -3.88 -1.01
N VAL A 298 36.49 -4.97 -1.78
CA VAL A 298 36.76 -6.33 -1.26
C VAL A 298 37.40 -7.25 -2.31
N SER A 299 38.47 -7.95 -1.90
CA SER A 299 39.46 -8.77 -2.65
C SER A 299 39.06 -10.24 -2.85
N ALA A 300 39.30 -10.84 -4.03
CA ALA A 300 38.85 -12.17 -4.52
C ALA A 300 39.52 -13.44 -3.96
N ALA A 301 38.78 -14.56 -4.01
CA ALA A 301 39.28 -15.96 -4.08
C ALA A 301 38.20 -16.86 -4.76
N PRO A 302 38.58 -17.94 -5.48
CA PRO A 302 37.68 -18.73 -6.33
C PRO A 302 36.99 -19.88 -5.57
N LEU A 303 35.79 -20.28 -6.00
CA LEU A 303 35.01 -21.39 -5.44
C LEU A 303 34.89 -22.56 -6.43
N ASP A 304 35.32 -23.74 -5.97
CA ASP A 304 34.75 -25.02 -6.38
C ASP A 304 33.70 -25.43 -5.32
N ASN A 305 32.56 -25.93 -5.79
CA ASN A 305 31.34 -26.43 -5.12
C ASN A 305 30.19 -25.43 -4.78
N PRO A 306 28.94 -25.74 -5.22
CA PRO A 306 27.73 -24.96 -4.94
C PRO A 306 26.95 -25.58 -3.76
N ALA A 307 27.23 -25.13 -2.53
CA ALA A 307 26.33 -25.34 -1.40
C ALA A 307 26.21 -24.02 -0.63
N GLU A 308 24.97 -23.66 -0.31
CA GLU A 308 24.50 -22.33 0.11
C GLU A 308 25.31 -21.65 1.24
N PRO A 309 25.45 -20.31 1.19
CA PRO A 309 25.66 -19.53 2.40
C PRO A 309 24.56 -18.49 2.65
N VAL A 310 23.93 -18.66 3.81
CA VAL A 310 23.17 -17.69 4.61
C VAL A 310 24.15 -16.71 5.27
N MET A 311 23.78 -15.44 5.38
CA MET A 311 24.63 -14.40 5.97
C MET A 311 25.00 -14.73 7.44
N VAL A 312 26.31 -14.74 7.76
CA VAL A 312 26.84 -14.66 9.12
C VAL A 312 27.71 -13.42 9.23
N LEU A 313 27.30 -12.46 10.06
CA LEU A 313 28.14 -11.33 10.45
C LEU A 313 29.00 -11.73 11.66
N LYS A 314 30.33 -11.72 11.53
CA LYS A 314 31.25 -11.71 12.69
C LYS A 314 32.25 -10.55 12.58
N LYS A 315 32.45 -9.88 13.73
CA LYS A 315 33.44 -8.80 13.95
C LYS A 315 34.83 -9.40 14.26
N PRO A 316 35.90 -8.57 14.30
CA PRO A 316 37.15 -8.85 13.63
C PRO A 316 38.16 -9.45 14.60
N SER A 317 38.19 -10.78 14.67
CA SER A 317 39.39 -11.50 15.09
C SER A 317 39.22 -12.95 14.71
N SER A 318 40.15 -13.45 13.90
CA SER A 318 40.28 -14.80 13.34
C SER A 318 39.47 -15.09 12.07
N VAL A 319 40.20 -14.96 10.97
CA VAL A 319 40.20 -15.68 9.69
C VAL A 319 39.19 -16.84 9.58
N VAL A 320 38.05 -16.60 8.93
CA VAL A 320 37.46 -17.44 7.86
C VAL A 320 36.60 -16.52 7.00
N ASP A 321 37.03 -16.25 5.76
CA ASP A 321 36.27 -15.47 4.79
C ASP A 321 35.14 -16.33 4.20
N HIS A 322 33.89 -15.98 4.48
CA HIS A 322 32.73 -16.60 3.85
C HIS A 322 32.21 -15.72 2.73
N LEU A 323 32.01 -16.32 1.54
CA LEU A 323 31.30 -15.71 0.43
C LEU A 323 29.87 -15.36 0.85
N ALA A 324 29.45 -14.12 0.55
CA ALA A 324 28.08 -13.66 0.77
C ALA A 324 27.48 -13.18 -0.56
N TYR A 325 26.40 -13.83 -0.99
CA TYR A 325 25.53 -13.35 -2.06
C TYR A 325 24.37 -12.60 -1.40
N VAL A 326 24.34 -11.29 -1.54
CA VAL A 326 23.23 -10.47 -1.04
C VAL A 326 22.40 -10.03 -2.25
N SER A 327 21.29 -10.72 -2.51
CA SER A 327 20.23 -10.14 -3.35
C SER A 327 19.30 -9.34 -2.45
N VAL A 328 19.53 -8.04 -2.37
CA VAL A 328 18.48 -7.12 -1.93
C VAL A 328 17.51 -7.05 -3.09
N GLY A 329 16.22 -7.34 -2.90
CA GLY A 329 15.19 -7.19 -3.93
C GLY A 329 15.29 -8.23 -5.05
N GLY A 330 14.53 -9.30 -4.91
CA GLY A 330 14.33 -10.30 -5.95
C GLY A 330 14.23 -11.70 -5.38
N LEU A 331 13.18 -12.42 -5.78
CA LEU A 331 13.08 -13.85 -5.55
C LEU A 331 14.11 -14.58 -6.43
N ARG A 332 14.65 -15.71 -5.96
CA ARG A 332 15.39 -16.61 -6.86
C ARG A 332 14.46 -16.98 -8.03
N PRO A 333 14.97 -17.13 -9.27
CA PRO A 333 14.15 -17.46 -10.44
C PRO A 333 13.24 -18.67 -10.21
N GLU A 334 13.73 -19.69 -9.53
CA GLU A 334 12.97 -20.88 -9.14
C GLU A 334 11.79 -20.57 -8.20
N THR A 335 12.02 -19.72 -7.19
CA THR A 335 10.98 -19.29 -6.25
C THR A 335 9.97 -18.37 -6.92
N SER A 336 10.42 -17.49 -7.82
CA SER A 336 9.55 -16.64 -8.63
C SER A 336 8.67 -17.48 -9.55
N ASN A 337 9.24 -18.46 -10.25
CA ASN A 337 8.51 -19.38 -11.11
C ASN A 337 7.49 -20.21 -10.32
N ARG A 338 7.84 -20.70 -9.13
CA ARG A 338 6.91 -21.44 -8.28
C ARG A 338 5.73 -20.58 -7.83
N LEU A 339 5.99 -19.38 -7.30
CA LEU A 339 4.92 -18.48 -6.84
C LEU A 339 4.02 -18.02 -7.99
N MET A 340 4.60 -17.81 -9.17
CA MET A 340 3.84 -17.48 -10.39
C MET A 340 2.99 -18.67 -10.87
N GLN A 341 3.53 -19.90 -10.84
CA GLN A 341 2.75 -21.10 -11.14
C GLN A 341 1.62 -21.30 -10.14
N GLU A 342 1.85 -21.09 -8.84
CA GLU A 342 0.81 -21.15 -7.80
C GLU A 342 -0.26 -20.08 -8.00
N ALA A 343 0.11 -18.84 -8.37
CA ALA A 343 -0.85 -17.78 -8.66
C ALA A 343 -1.67 -18.08 -9.92
N LEU A 344 -1.03 -18.57 -10.98
CA LEU A 344 -1.68 -18.94 -12.23
C LEU A 344 -2.57 -20.17 -12.09
N SER A 345 -2.16 -21.19 -11.33
CA SER A 345 -2.98 -22.39 -11.09
C SER A 345 -4.25 -22.03 -10.33
N LYS A 346 -4.16 -21.21 -9.28
CA LYS A 346 -5.33 -20.71 -8.54
C LYS A 346 -6.28 -19.90 -9.43
N ALA A 347 -5.74 -19.09 -10.35
CA ALA A 347 -6.56 -18.32 -11.29
C ALA A 347 -7.28 -19.18 -12.35
N LEU A 348 -6.76 -20.38 -12.64
CA LEU A 348 -7.35 -21.32 -13.60
C LEU A 348 -8.34 -22.30 -12.96
N GLU A 349 -8.21 -22.59 -11.66
CA GLU A 349 -9.11 -23.49 -10.91
C GLU A 349 -10.47 -22.84 -10.55
N GLU A 350 -10.59 -21.51 -10.61
CA GLU A 350 -11.81 -20.76 -10.29
C GLU A 350 -12.63 -20.33 -11.53
N GLN A 351 -12.29 -20.84 -12.73
CA GLN A 351 -13.11 -20.76 -13.95
C GLN A 351 -13.94 -22.02 -14.14
#